data_AF-A0A0C3QDE3-F1
#
_entry.id   AF-A0A0C3QDE3-F1
#
_cell.length_a   1.000
_cell.length_b   1.000
_cell.length_c   1.000
_cell.angle_alpha   90.00
_cell.angle_beta   90.00
_cell.angle_gamma   90.00
#
_symmetry.space_group_name_H-M   'P 1'
#
loop_
_entity.id
_entity.type
_entity.pdbx_description
1 polymer ?
#
loop_
_entity_poly.entity_id
_entity_poly.type
_entity_poly.pdbx_seq_one_letter_code
_entity_poly.pdbx_strand_id
1 'polypeptide(L)'
;NFTFDPDMFPNPAEYLRTIKEKFGVKVCVWINSYISQDSSLFKEGLEGGYFIKRTNGNVWQWDWWQPGLAIVDFTNPAACKWYGDKLRALLDLGVDCFKTDFGERIPHIEVQYFDGSDPYKMHNYYTHLYNNLVFNILQERFGEHEAVLFARSATAVHWGGDCESTWEAMSETLRGNLSLTLSGFGFVSHDIGGFEGHPPREIYIRWCAYGAFSSHTRLHGSGSYRVPRNYDTDDDASASKALAKFIDAKHRLSPYIYATVRILPSSVCLHKRPDWKIRSVGNRSSRDRHSGSTPHYA
;
A
#
# COMPACT_ATOMS: atom_id res chain seq x y z
N ASN A 1 11.25 -8.69 9.05
CA ASN A 1 11.57 -8.54 10.49
C ASN A 1 11.39 -7.11 11.01
N PHE A 2 10.65 -6.22 10.32
CA PHE A 2 10.35 -4.84 10.74
C PHE A 2 11.56 -3.95 11.08
N THR A 3 12.75 -4.32 10.62
CA THR A 3 13.96 -3.51 10.74
C THR A 3 14.41 -3.14 9.33
N PHE A 4 14.82 -1.89 9.15
CA PHE A 4 15.51 -1.50 7.93
C PHE A 4 16.85 -2.23 7.86
N ASP A 5 17.24 -2.64 6.65
CA ASP A 5 18.56 -3.21 6.40
C ASP A 5 19.63 -2.13 6.69
N PRO A 6 20.53 -2.35 7.66
CA PRO A 6 21.51 -1.34 8.06
C PRO A 6 22.57 -1.05 6.98
N ASP A 7 22.82 -1.98 6.05
CA ASP A 7 23.78 -1.76 4.97
C ASP A 7 23.18 -0.83 3.90
N MET A 8 21.88 -0.94 3.66
CA MET A 8 21.15 -0.11 2.68
C MET A 8 20.60 1.19 3.28
N PHE A 9 20.21 1.16 4.55
CA PHE A 9 19.59 2.27 5.28
C PHE A 9 20.22 2.41 6.68
N PRO A 10 21.47 2.88 6.78
CA PRO A 10 22.19 2.97 8.04
C PRO A 10 21.55 3.94 9.05
N ASN A 11 20.85 4.97 8.57
CA ASN A 11 20.06 5.87 9.40
C ASN A 11 18.66 6.08 8.79
N PRO A 12 17.70 5.15 9.03
CA PRO A 12 16.40 5.20 8.39
C PRO A 12 15.58 6.42 8.82
N ALA A 13 15.67 6.85 10.08
CA ALA A 13 14.96 8.03 10.57
C ALA A 13 15.39 9.30 9.84
N GLU A 14 16.71 9.52 9.68
CA GLU A 14 17.23 10.66 8.95
C GLU A 14 16.88 10.59 7.46
N TYR A 15 16.98 9.41 6.85
CA TYR A 15 16.61 9.22 5.44
C TYR A 15 15.15 9.57 5.19
N LEU A 16 14.23 9.01 5.99
CA LEU A 16 12.80 9.26 5.90
C LEU A 16 12.48 10.74 6.12
N ARG A 17 13.07 11.37 7.14
CA ARG A 17 12.92 12.81 7.38
C ARG A 17 13.36 13.63 6.17
N THR A 18 14.53 13.32 5.61
CA THR A 18 15.12 14.06 4.49
C THR A 18 14.26 13.98 3.22
N ILE A 19 13.78 12.79 2.85
CA ILE A 19 12.92 12.66 1.65
C ILE A 19 11.58 13.36 1.82
N LYS A 20 11.01 13.34 3.03
CA LYS A 20 9.74 14.02 3.35
C LYS A 20 9.91 15.53 3.30
N GLU A 21 10.97 16.08 3.90
CA GLU A 21 11.28 17.51 3.85
C GLU A 21 11.58 18.00 2.43
N LYS A 22 12.37 17.23 1.67
CA LYS A 22 12.81 17.64 0.33
C LYS A 22 11.70 17.55 -0.72
N PHE A 23 10.87 16.51 -0.66
CA PHE A 23 9.89 16.21 -1.72
C PHE A 23 8.43 16.35 -1.29
N GLY A 24 8.15 16.57 0.00
CA GLY A 24 6.78 16.68 0.51
C GLY A 24 5.97 15.39 0.37
N VAL A 25 6.64 14.23 0.36
CA VAL A 25 6.01 12.92 0.13
C VAL A 25 5.57 12.25 1.43
N LYS A 26 4.68 11.26 1.27
CA LYS A 26 4.30 10.29 2.29
C LYS A 26 4.99 8.96 1.99
N VAL A 27 5.38 8.22 3.02
CA VAL A 27 6.14 6.98 2.88
C VAL A 27 5.30 5.76 3.24
N CYS A 28 5.20 4.84 2.29
CA CYS A 28 4.61 3.52 2.48
C CYS A 28 5.73 2.48 2.55
N VAL A 29 5.64 1.52 3.48
CA VAL A 29 6.56 0.37 3.54
C VAL A 29 5.82 -0.95 3.39
N TRP A 30 6.51 -1.95 2.85
CA TRP A 30 5.99 -3.30 2.69
C TRP A 30 6.01 -4.05 4.02
N ILE A 31 4.91 -4.73 4.35
CA ILE A 31 4.82 -5.68 5.46
C ILE A 31 4.01 -6.89 5.03
N ASN A 32 4.21 -8.00 5.73
CA ASN A 32 3.30 -9.14 5.69
C ASN A 32 3.11 -9.72 7.10
N SER A 33 2.20 -10.67 7.24
CA SER A 33 1.90 -11.31 8.53
C SER A 33 2.71 -12.57 8.82
N TYR A 34 3.85 -12.76 8.14
CA TYR A 34 4.67 -13.96 8.26
C TYR A 34 6.09 -13.62 8.75
N ILE A 35 6.73 -14.55 9.46
CA ILE A 35 8.06 -14.35 10.05
C ILE A 35 8.95 -15.54 9.69
N SER A 36 10.02 -15.32 8.92
CA SER A 36 11.04 -16.34 8.65
C SER A 36 11.72 -16.83 9.93
N GLN A 37 12.10 -18.11 9.96
CA GLN A 37 12.87 -18.71 11.04
C GLN A 37 14.24 -18.05 11.27
N ASP A 38 14.84 -17.50 10.21
CA ASP A 38 16.14 -16.81 10.29
C ASP A 38 16.04 -15.43 10.96
N SER A 39 14.82 -14.92 11.15
CA SER A 39 14.62 -13.64 11.82
C SER A 39 14.80 -13.76 13.33
N SER A 40 15.44 -12.75 13.94
CA SER A 40 15.40 -12.54 15.40
C SER A 40 13.98 -12.52 15.98
N LEU A 41 12.98 -12.07 15.22
CA LEU A 41 11.58 -12.07 15.62
C LEU A 41 10.97 -13.46 15.73
N PHE A 42 11.55 -14.46 15.08
CA PHE A 42 11.07 -15.83 15.22
C PHE A 42 11.28 -16.32 16.65
N LYS A 43 12.44 -16.03 17.24
CA LYS A 43 12.72 -16.37 18.63
C LYS A 43 11.75 -15.66 19.59
N GLU A 44 11.54 -14.36 19.40
CA GLU A 44 10.55 -13.60 20.20
C GLU A 44 9.14 -14.21 20.07
N GLY A 45 8.71 -14.54 18.86
CA GLY A 45 7.39 -15.12 18.61
C GLY A 45 7.23 -16.54 19.16
N LEU A 46 8.30 -17.34 19.16
CA LEU A 46 8.32 -18.67 19.75
C LEU A 46 8.20 -18.59 21.29
N GLU A 47 9.02 -17.75 21.93
CA GLU A 47 9.02 -17.55 23.39
C GLU A 47 7.70 -16.95 23.88
N GLY A 48 7.11 -16.03 23.10
CA GLY A 48 5.82 -15.42 23.41
C GLY A 48 4.59 -16.27 23.03
N GLY A 49 4.77 -17.36 22.29
CA GLY A 49 3.65 -18.17 21.79
C GLY A 49 2.75 -17.41 20.80
N TYR A 50 3.34 -16.59 19.94
CA TYR A 50 2.64 -15.66 19.04
C TYR A 50 2.32 -16.23 17.65
N PHE A 51 2.68 -17.48 17.38
CA PHE A 51 2.46 -18.12 16.07
C PHE A 51 1.35 -19.15 16.11
N ILE A 52 0.72 -19.36 14.95
CA ILE A 52 -0.23 -20.46 14.73
C ILE A 52 0.50 -21.78 15.02
N LYS A 53 -0.14 -22.66 15.79
CA LYS A 53 0.42 -23.95 16.19
C LYS A 53 -0.22 -25.09 15.44
N ARG A 54 0.52 -26.17 15.28
CA ARG A 54 -0.01 -27.50 14.98
C ARG A 54 -0.78 -28.04 16.18
N THR A 55 -1.65 -29.01 15.94
CA THR A 55 -2.39 -29.72 17.01
C THR A 55 -1.47 -30.44 18.01
N ASN A 56 -0.26 -30.80 17.61
CA ASN A 56 0.77 -31.36 18.49
C ASN A 56 1.51 -30.30 19.35
N GLY A 57 1.15 -29.01 19.24
CA GLY A 57 1.72 -27.91 20.01
C GLY A 57 2.93 -27.21 19.38
N ASN A 58 3.55 -27.79 18.34
CA ASN A 58 4.66 -27.16 17.63
C ASN A 58 4.20 -25.97 16.79
N VAL A 59 5.08 -25.01 16.52
CA VAL A 59 4.78 -23.91 15.58
C VAL A 59 4.54 -24.48 14.18
N TRP A 60 3.50 -24.01 13.51
CA TRP A 60 3.29 -24.35 12.10
C TRP A 60 4.32 -23.62 11.24
N GLN A 61 5.01 -24.37 10.37
CA GLN A 61 6.02 -23.85 9.46
C GLN A 61 5.98 -24.57 8.11
N TRP A 62 6.46 -23.89 7.08
CA TRP A 62 6.87 -24.44 5.79
C TRP A 62 7.98 -23.57 5.16
N ASP A 63 8.40 -23.88 3.93
CA ASP A 63 9.48 -23.16 3.23
C ASP A 63 9.02 -22.33 2.02
N TRP A 64 7.71 -22.17 1.84
CA TRP A 64 7.20 -21.31 0.76
C TRP A 64 7.31 -19.84 1.19
N TRP A 65 7.75 -18.97 0.26
CA TRP A 65 8.10 -17.55 0.47
C TRP A 65 9.38 -17.30 1.28
N GLN A 66 9.48 -17.83 2.50
CA GLN A 66 10.69 -17.73 3.33
C GLN A 66 11.02 -19.07 3.98
N PRO A 67 12.31 -19.41 4.18
CA PRO A 67 12.71 -20.61 4.90
C PRO A 67 12.12 -20.64 6.32
N GLY A 68 11.51 -21.77 6.67
CA GLY A 68 10.90 -22.01 7.97
C GLY A 68 9.92 -20.94 8.42
N LEU A 69 9.17 -20.30 7.52
CA LEU A 69 8.30 -19.20 7.94
C LEU A 69 7.22 -19.68 8.92
N ALA A 70 6.91 -18.86 9.91
CA ALA A 70 5.74 -19.00 10.77
C ALA A 70 4.73 -17.88 10.49
N ILE A 71 3.48 -18.12 10.87
CA ILE A 71 2.37 -17.18 10.69
C ILE A 71 1.96 -16.66 12.06
N VAL A 72 1.85 -15.34 12.18
CA VAL A 72 1.40 -14.68 13.42
C VAL A 72 -0.05 -15.04 13.71
N ASP A 73 -0.35 -15.47 14.92
CA ASP A 73 -1.70 -15.81 15.32
C ASP A 73 -2.45 -14.57 15.81
N PHE A 74 -3.19 -13.92 14.93
CA PHE A 74 -3.98 -12.72 15.27
C PHE A 74 -5.24 -13.01 16.10
N THR A 75 -5.50 -14.25 16.49
CA THR A 75 -6.50 -14.57 17.53
C THR A 75 -5.92 -14.42 18.94
N ASN A 76 -4.59 -14.36 19.07
CA ASN A 76 -3.89 -14.11 20.33
C ASN A 76 -3.72 -12.59 20.57
N PRO A 77 -4.36 -12.00 21.59
CA PRO A 77 -4.23 -10.57 21.87
C PRO A 77 -2.79 -10.13 22.16
N ALA A 78 -1.96 -11.00 22.75
CA ALA A 78 -0.56 -10.71 23.01
C ALA A 78 0.26 -10.67 21.71
N ALA A 79 -0.04 -11.55 20.75
CA ALA A 79 0.57 -11.53 19.41
C ALA A 79 0.17 -10.28 18.63
N CYS A 80 -1.12 -9.88 18.69
CA CYS A 80 -1.60 -8.63 18.10
C CYS A 80 -0.87 -7.42 18.67
N LYS A 81 -0.69 -7.36 20.00
CA LYS A 81 0.09 -6.31 20.65
C LYS A 81 1.54 -6.33 20.18
N TRP A 82 2.20 -7.48 20.21
CA TRP A 82 3.60 -7.63 19.80
C TRP A 82 3.83 -7.17 18.36
N TYR A 83 3.02 -7.67 17.41
CA TYR A 83 3.09 -7.26 16.01
C TYR A 83 2.81 -5.76 15.85
N GLY A 84 1.76 -5.27 16.53
CA GLY A 84 1.39 -3.86 16.48
C GLY A 84 2.47 -2.93 17.03
N ASP A 85 3.19 -3.33 18.07
CA ASP A 85 4.30 -2.55 18.62
C ASP A 85 5.46 -2.43 17.61
N LYS A 86 5.73 -3.47 16.80
CA LYS A 86 6.71 -3.36 15.71
C LYS A 86 6.26 -2.37 14.63
N LEU A 87 4.97 -2.35 14.31
CA LEU A 87 4.42 -1.37 13.36
C LEU A 87 4.47 0.05 13.91
N ARG A 88 4.12 0.27 15.19
CA ARG A 88 4.23 1.58 15.85
C ARG A 88 5.67 2.09 15.83
N ALA A 89 6.66 1.23 16.04
CA ALA A 89 8.07 1.61 15.92
C ALA A 89 8.42 2.10 14.49
N LEU A 90 7.88 1.49 13.44
CA LEU A 90 8.06 2.00 12.06
C LEU A 90 7.37 3.37 11.86
N LEU A 91 6.20 3.57 12.45
CA LEU A 91 5.50 4.87 12.42
C LEU A 91 6.27 5.95 13.19
N ASP A 92 6.98 5.59 14.26
CA ASP A 92 7.87 6.48 15.01
C ASP A 92 9.10 6.90 14.20
N LEU A 93 9.58 6.06 13.29
CA LEU A 93 10.64 6.43 12.33
C LEU A 93 10.15 7.39 11.23
N GLY A 94 8.84 7.55 11.06
CA GLY A 94 8.25 8.48 10.09
C GLY A 94 7.57 7.82 8.89
N VAL A 95 7.32 6.50 8.92
CA VAL A 95 6.42 5.81 7.96
C VAL A 95 4.99 6.35 8.12
N ASP A 96 4.27 6.53 7.01
CA ASP A 96 2.91 7.08 6.99
C ASP A 96 1.82 6.02 6.71
N CYS A 97 2.16 4.93 6.02
CA CYS A 97 1.23 3.83 5.75
C CYS A 97 1.93 2.51 5.39
N PHE A 98 1.15 1.45 5.22
CA PHE A 98 1.65 0.10 4.96
C PHE A 98 1.00 -0.54 3.72
N LYS A 99 1.80 -1.27 2.94
CA LYS A 99 1.30 -2.29 2.01
C LYS A 99 1.14 -3.59 2.80
N THR A 100 -0.10 -3.97 3.10
CA THR A 100 -0.44 -5.22 3.80
C THR A 100 -0.50 -6.37 2.79
N ASP A 101 0.67 -6.95 2.54
CA ASP A 101 0.81 -8.02 1.55
C ASP A 101 0.51 -9.40 2.16
N PHE A 102 0.25 -10.38 1.30
CA PHE A 102 -0.15 -11.74 1.67
C PHE A 102 -1.44 -11.83 2.51
N GLY A 103 -1.58 -12.88 3.34
CA GLY A 103 -2.75 -13.17 4.15
C GLY A 103 -3.72 -14.20 3.56
N GLU A 104 -3.44 -14.77 2.39
CA GLU A 104 -4.34 -15.73 1.71
C GLU A 104 -3.98 -17.22 1.89
N ARG A 105 -2.72 -17.57 2.23
CA ARG A 105 -2.26 -18.97 2.37
C ARG A 105 -2.23 -19.44 3.82
N ILE A 106 -3.36 -19.33 4.49
CA ILE A 106 -3.47 -19.62 5.92
C ILE A 106 -3.81 -21.10 6.15
N PRO A 107 -3.07 -21.84 6.98
CA PRO A 107 -3.31 -23.26 7.19
C PRO A 107 -4.63 -23.51 7.91
N HIS A 108 -5.29 -24.61 7.55
CA HIS A 108 -6.52 -25.08 8.19
C HIS A 108 -6.46 -26.57 8.56
N ILE A 109 -5.43 -27.29 8.12
CA ILE A 109 -5.25 -28.73 8.40
C ILE A 109 -4.28 -28.86 9.57
N GLU A 110 -4.68 -29.62 10.59
CA GLU A 110 -3.85 -29.95 11.76
C GLU A 110 -3.24 -28.73 12.47
N VAL A 111 -3.97 -27.62 12.48
CA VAL A 111 -3.60 -26.40 13.22
C VAL A 111 -4.63 -26.03 14.26
N GLN A 112 -4.19 -25.26 15.25
CA GLN A 112 -5.01 -24.69 16.29
C GLN A 112 -4.64 -23.21 16.48
N TYR A 113 -5.67 -22.40 16.62
CA TYR A 113 -5.57 -20.97 16.93
C TYR A 113 -5.66 -20.77 18.44
N PHE A 114 -5.09 -19.69 18.94
CA PHE A 114 -5.06 -19.36 20.36
C PHE A 114 -6.45 -19.32 21.00
N ASP A 115 -7.44 -18.77 20.31
CA ASP A 115 -8.82 -18.66 20.81
C ASP A 115 -9.68 -19.92 20.58
N GLY A 116 -9.13 -20.95 19.94
CA GLY A 116 -9.85 -22.17 19.57
C GLY A 116 -10.78 -22.02 18.35
N SER A 117 -10.67 -20.93 17.59
CA SER A 117 -11.44 -20.70 16.38
C SER A 117 -11.29 -21.83 15.35
N ASP A 118 -12.37 -22.09 14.60
CA ASP A 118 -12.43 -23.08 13.54
C ASP A 118 -11.41 -22.76 12.42
N PRO A 119 -10.39 -23.63 12.21
CA PRO A 119 -9.35 -23.38 11.22
C PRO A 119 -9.85 -23.21 9.78
N TYR A 120 -10.96 -23.89 9.41
CA TYR A 120 -11.52 -23.78 8.06
C TYR A 120 -12.12 -22.40 7.81
N LYS A 121 -12.77 -21.82 8.82
CA LYS A 121 -13.31 -20.45 8.72
C LYS A 121 -12.20 -19.41 8.79
N MET A 122 -11.20 -19.65 9.63
CA MET A 122 -10.05 -18.78 9.79
C MET A 122 -9.23 -18.63 8.51
N HIS A 123 -9.21 -19.63 7.62
CA HIS A 123 -8.54 -19.52 6.33
C HIS A 123 -8.90 -18.22 5.57
N ASN A 124 -10.19 -17.88 5.52
CA ASN A 124 -10.66 -16.64 4.89
C ASN A 124 -10.70 -15.46 5.88
N TYR A 125 -11.10 -15.70 7.13
CA TYR A 125 -11.29 -14.61 8.10
C TYR A 125 -9.99 -13.97 8.60
N TYR A 126 -8.87 -14.69 8.53
CA TYR A 126 -7.55 -14.20 8.95
C TYR A 126 -7.18 -12.87 8.28
N THR A 127 -7.47 -12.71 6.98
CA THR A 127 -7.16 -11.48 6.26
C THR A 127 -7.89 -10.26 6.82
N HIS A 128 -9.10 -10.47 7.36
CA HIS A 128 -9.83 -9.42 8.06
C HIS A 128 -9.10 -9.03 9.34
N LEU A 129 -8.71 -9.99 10.18
CA LEU A 129 -7.99 -9.71 11.43
C LEU A 129 -6.68 -8.97 11.18
N TYR A 130 -5.91 -9.43 10.19
CA TYR A 130 -4.65 -8.81 9.81
C TYR A 130 -4.84 -7.36 9.37
N ASN A 131 -5.69 -7.12 8.36
CA ASN A 131 -5.88 -5.76 7.84
C ASN A 131 -6.55 -4.85 8.89
N ASN A 132 -7.48 -5.36 9.69
CA ASN A 132 -8.13 -4.59 10.76
C ASN A 132 -7.14 -4.14 11.84
N LEU A 133 -6.22 -5.02 12.26
CA LEU A 133 -5.16 -4.66 13.21
C LEU A 133 -4.31 -3.51 12.68
N VAL A 134 -3.80 -3.63 11.45
CA VAL A 134 -2.93 -2.61 10.85
C VAL A 134 -3.69 -1.30 10.64
N PHE A 135 -4.94 -1.39 10.18
CA PHE A 135 -5.79 -0.21 9.96
C PHE A 135 -6.05 0.55 11.26
N ASN A 136 -6.42 -0.15 12.34
CA ASN A 136 -6.67 0.48 13.64
C ASN A 136 -5.42 1.18 14.18
N ILE A 137 -4.23 0.60 14.01
CA ILE A 137 -2.97 1.25 14.40
C ILE A 137 -2.74 2.55 13.63
N LEU A 138 -3.04 2.59 12.33
CA LEU A 138 -2.94 3.82 11.54
C LEU A 138 -3.99 4.86 11.97
N GLN A 139 -5.21 4.43 12.28
CA GLN A 139 -6.25 5.32 12.80
C GLN A 139 -5.89 5.89 14.17
N GLU A 140 -5.32 5.09 15.08
CA GLU A 140 -4.79 5.54 16.37
C GLU A 140 -3.69 6.60 16.17
N ARG A 141 -2.81 6.42 15.18
CA ARG A 141 -1.66 7.30 14.94
C ARG A 141 -2.03 8.61 14.24
N PHE A 142 -2.85 8.54 13.19
CA PHE A 142 -3.09 9.67 12.28
C PHE A 142 -4.54 10.17 12.27
N GLY A 143 -5.45 9.42 12.89
CA GLY A 143 -6.90 9.68 12.87
C GLY A 143 -7.63 8.89 11.78
N GLU A 144 -8.95 8.76 11.95
CA GLU A 144 -9.85 7.96 11.09
C GLU A 144 -9.73 8.31 9.60
N HIS A 145 -9.44 9.57 9.29
CA HIS A 145 -9.47 10.13 7.94
C HIS A 145 -8.12 10.07 7.21
N GLU A 146 -7.05 9.71 7.91
CA GLU A 146 -5.68 9.69 7.37
C GLU A 146 -5.12 8.26 7.25
N ALA A 147 -5.81 7.26 7.81
CA ALA A 147 -5.40 5.86 7.70
C ALA A 147 -5.63 5.31 6.28
N VAL A 148 -4.60 4.71 5.68
CA VAL A 148 -4.69 4.07 4.36
C VAL A 148 -3.81 2.83 4.31
N LEU A 149 -4.27 1.80 3.59
CA LEU A 149 -3.52 0.58 3.32
C LEU A 149 -3.49 0.31 1.82
N PHE A 150 -2.50 -0.48 1.39
CA PHE A 150 -2.53 -1.18 0.11
C PHE A 150 -2.62 -2.68 0.39
N ALA A 151 -3.83 -3.20 0.51
CA ALA A 151 -4.06 -4.60 0.87
C ALA A 151 -4.09 -5.50 -0.38
N ARG A 152 -3.43 -6.66 -0.33
CA ARG A 152 -3.59 -7.72 -1.35
C ARG A 152 -4.80 -8.59 -1.05
N SER A 153 -4.83 -9.20 0.13
CA SER A 153 -5.93 -10.02 0.61
C SER A 153 -6.91 -9.16 1.42
N ALA A 154 -8.20 -9.53 1.43
CA ALA A 154 -9.24 -8.51 1.46
C ALA A 154 -10.24 -8.42 2.60
N THR A 155 -10.24 -7.21 3.23
CA THR A 155 -11.43 -6.42 3.65
C THR A 155 -11.31 -4.85 3.52
N ALA A 156 -10.19 -4.22 3.08
CA ALA A 156 -10.04 -2.75 2.86
C ALA A 156 -9.18 -2.36 1.62
N VAL A 157 -9.14 -1.08 1.16
CA VAL A 157 -8.46 -0.57 -0.08
C VAL A 157 -7.51 -1.56 -0.76
N HIS A 158 -7.94 -2.05 -1.92
CA HIS A 158 -7.35 -3.21 -2.57
C HIS A 158 -6.44 -2.90 -3.73
N TRP A 159 -5.31 -3.62 -3.77
CA TRP A 159 -4.50 -3.73 -4.96
C TRP A 159 -4.70 -5.09 -5.64
N GLY A 160 -4.83 -5.08 -6.96
CA GLY A 160 -5.23 -6.22 -7.79
C GLY A 160 -4.25 -7.41 -7.90
N GLY A 161 -3.15 -7.41 -7.16
CA GLY A 161 -2.18 -8.52 -7.18
C GLY A 161 -1.12 -8.43 -8.27
N ASP A 162 -0.32 -9.49 -8.34
CA ASP A 162 0.85 -9.62 -9.21
C ASP A 162 0.44 -9.95 -10.65
N CYS A 163 0.18 -8.93 -11.47
CA CYS A 163 -0.23 -9.11 -12.87
C CYS A 163 0.96 -9.11 -13.84
N GLU A 164 0.80 -9.79 -14.98
CA GLU A 164 1.79 -9.79 -16.06
C GLU A 164 1.81 -8.45 -16.81
N SER A 165 2.93 -8.16 -17.47
CA SER A 165 3.12 -6.93 -18.26
C SER A 165 2.57 -7.02 -19.71
N THR A 166 1.36 -7.55 -19.88
CA THR A 166 0.72 -7.81 -21.20
C THR A 166 -0.65 -7.13 -21.34
N TRP A 167 -1.20 -7.14 -22.57
CA TRP A 167 -2.53 -6.59 -22.85
C TRP A 167 -3.64 -7.41 -22.21
N GLU A 168 -3.49 -8.73 -22.23
CA GLU A 168 -4.40 -9.69 -21.63
C GLU A 168 -4.47 -9.47 -20.13
N ALA A 169 -3.33 -9.26 -19.48
CA ALA A 169 -3.25 -8.99 -18.05
C ALA A 169 -3.77 -7.59 -17.67
N MET A 170 -3.59 -6.58 -18.51
CA MET A 170 -4.27 -5.30 -18.31
C MET A 170 -5.80 -5.46 -18.35
N SER A 171 -6.31 -6.28 -19.27
CA SER A 171 -7.74 -6.60 -19.39
C SER A 171 -8.26 -7.42 -18.20
N GLU A 172 -7.49 -8.40 -17.72
CA GLU A 172 -7.87 -9.19 -16.53
C GLU A 172 -7.88 -8.33 -15.26
N THR A 173 -6.92 -7.43 -15.12
CA THR A 173 -6.85 -6.45 -14.02
C THR A 173 -8.11 -5.59 -14.00
N LEU A 174 -8.59 -5.14 -15.17
CA LEU A 174 -9.85 -4.39 -15.28
C LEU A 174 -11.05 -5.22 -14.81
N ARG A 175 -11.17 -6.49 -15.25
CA ARG A 175 -12.26 -7.38 -14.81
C ARG A 175 -12.21 -7.63 -13.30
N GLY A 176 -11.02 -7.84 -12.74
CA GLY A 176 -10.80 -8.03 -11.31
C GLY A 176 -11.24 -6.81 -10.50
N ASN A 177 -10.80 -5.62 -10.91
CA ASN A 177 -11.17 -4.36 -10.25
C ASN A 177 -12.67 -4.11 -10.30
N LEU A 178 -13.32 -4.33 -11.45
CA LEU A 178 -14.78 -4.18 -11.56
C LEU A 178 -15.51 -5.17 -10.65
N SER A 179 -15.11 -6.44 -10.66
CA SER A 179 -15.70 -7.47 -9.81
C SER A 179 -15.56 -7.14 -8.33
N LEU A 180 -14.40 -6.62 -7.94
CA LEU A 180 -14.13 -6.21 -6.56
C LEU A 180 -15.00 -5.03 -6.14
N THR A 181 -15.15 -4.02 -6.99
CA THR A 181 -16.05 -2.89 -6.72
C THR A 181 -17.52 -3.32 -6.64
N LEU A 182 -17.95 -4.27 -7.45
CA LEU A 182 -19.29 -4.88 -7.37
C LEU A 182 -19.47 -5.73 -6.11
N SER A 183 -18.38 -6.16 -5.47
CA SER A 183 -18.36 -6.94 -4.24
C SER A 183 -18.30 -6.08 -2.97
N GLY A 184 -18.50 -4.75 -3.09
CA GLY A 184 -18.60 -3.85 -1.94
C GLY A 184 -17.32 -3.12 -1.56
N PHE A 185 -16.29 -3.15 -2.40
CA PHE A 185 -15.05 -2.39 -2.18
C PHE A 185 -15.10 -1.03 -2.89
N GLY A 186 -15.03 0.06 -2.12
CA GLY A 186 -15.08 1.42 -2.68
C GLY A 186 -13.83 1.89 -3.43
N PHE A 187 -12.69 1.22 -3.23
CA PHE A 187 -11.39 1.66 -3.76
C PHE A 187 -10.57 0.50 -4.31
N VAL A 188 -9.94 0.76 -5.44
CA VAL A 188 -9.05 -0.17 -6.15
C VAL A 188 -7.77 0.53 -6.63
N SER A 189 -6.69 -0.24 -6.63
CA SER A 189 -5.39 0.07 -7.22
C SER A 189 -4.90 -1.13 -8.04
N HIS A 190 -3.96 -0.86 -8.95
CA HIS A 190 -3.23 -1.87 -9.71
C HIS A 190 -1.87 -1.31 -10.08
N ASP A 191 -0.97 -2.18 -10.53
CA ASP A 191 0.39 -1.79 -10.91
C ASP A 191 0.43 -1.36 -12.37
N ILE A 192 0.66 -0.07 -12.60
CA ILE A 192 0.78 0.48 -13.95
C ILE A 192 1.93 -0.20 -14.68
N GLY A 193 1.60 -0.82 -15.81
CA GLY A 193 2.54 -1.56 -16.64
C GLY A 193 2.74 -3.02 -16.21
N GLY A 194 1.98 -3.53 -15.24
CA GLY A 194 2.14 -4.89 -14.73
C GLY A 194 3.24 -5.01 -13.68
N PHE A 195 3.16 -6.07 -12.87
CA PHE A 195 4.14 -6.40 -11.85
C PHE A 195 5.26 -7.30 -12.42
N GLU A 196 4.88 -8.42 -13.04
CA GLU A 196 5.83 -9.38 -13.63
C GLU A 196 6.24 -8.99 -15.04
N GLY A 197 7.52 -9.22 -15.35
CA GLY A 197 8.10 -8.92 -16.66
C GLY A 197 8.40 -7.44 -16.92
N HIS A 198 8.59 -7.12 -18.20
CA HIS A 198 8.94 -5.79 -18.70
C HIS A 198 7.90 -5.35 -19.74
N PRO A 199 7.03 -4.38 -19.44
CA PRO A 199 6.01 -3.98 -20.38
C PRO A 199 6.65 -3.31 -21.60
N PRO A 200 6.22 -3.65 -22.83
CA PRO A 200 6.44 -2.80 -23.99
C PRO A 200 5.96 -1.38 -23.68
N ARG A 201 6.68 -0.38 -24.23
CA ARG A 201 6.38 1.04 -24.02
C ARG A 201 4.92 1.41 -24.26
N GLU A 202 4.30 0.85 -25.30
CA GLU A 202 2.90 1.09 -25.62
C GLU A 202 1.97 0.64 -24.49
N ILE A 203 2.19 -0.56 -23.95
CA ILE A 203 1.42 -1.11 -22.84
C ILE A 203 1.59 -0.21 -21.61
N TYR A 204 2.82 0.20 -21.28
CA TYR A 204 3.07 1.13 -20.18
C TYR A 204 2.31 2.45 -20.32
N ILE A 205 2.37 3.09 -21.50
CA ILE A 205 1.66 4.36 -21.78
C ILE A 205 0.15 4.20 -21.63
N ARG A 206 -0.39 3.09 -22.13
CA ARG A 206 -1.83 2.80 -22.10
C ARG A 206 -2.30 2.50 -20.68
N TRP A 207 -1.47 1.81 -19.91
CA TRP A 207 -1.73 1.53 -18.52
C TRP A 207 -1.62 2.77 -17.64
N CYS A 208 -0.76 3.74 -17.98
CA CYS A 208 -0.74 5.05 -17.30
C CYS A 208 -2.09 5.75 -17.36
N ALA A 209 -2.76 5.72 -18.52
CA ALA A 209 -4.10 6.27 -18.66
C ALA A 209 -5.09 5.54 -17.74
N TYR A 210 -5.13 4.21 -17.81
CA TYR A 210 -6.01 3.39 -16.99
C TYR A 210 -5.78 3.62 -15.48
N GLY A 211 -4.52 3.62 -15.03
CA GLY A 211 -4.17 3.81 -13.63
C GLY A 211 -4.50 5.21 -13.10
N ALA A 212 -4.38 6.25 -13.93
CA ALA A 212 -4.74 7.61 -13.52
C ALA A 212 -6.26 7.80 -13.34
N PHE A 213 -7.07 7.06 -14.10
CA PHE A 213 -8.54 7.07 -13.95
C PHE A 213 -9.06 5.97 -13.02
N SER A 214 -8.18 5.30 -12.29
CA SER A 214 -8.51 4.42 -11.16
C SER A 214 -8.46 5.22 -9.85
N SER A 215 -9.10 4.73 -8.78
CA SER A 215 -9.16 5.45 -7.51
C SER A 215 -7.78 5.73 -6.93
N HIS A 216 -6.90 4.73 -6.91
CA HIS A 216 -5.52 4.80 -6.46
C HIS A 216 -4.59 4.44 -7.62
N THR A 217 -3.42 5.07 -7.67
CA THR A 217 -2.50 4.98 -8.81
C THR A 217 -1.11 4.65 -8.28
N ARG A 218 -0.51 3.55 -8.77
CA ARG A 218 0.80 3.08 -8.32
C ARG A 218 1.67 2.60 -9.49
N LEU A 219 2.96 2.88 -9.40
CA LEU A 219 4.01 2.33 -10.25
C LEU A 219 4.81 1.31 -9.40
N HIS A 220 4.76 0.04 -9.75
CA HIS A 220 5.47 -1.03 -9.05
C HIS A 220 5.75 -2.18 -10.01
N GLY A 221 6.91 -2.82 -9.86
CA GLY A 221 7.35 -3.93 -10.68
C GLY A 221 8.23 -4.87 -9.88
N SER A 222 8.35 -6.11 -10.36
CA SER A 222 9.13 -7.19 -9.76
C SER A 222 10.63 -6.99 -10.00
N GLY A 223 11.09 -7.26 -11.23
CA GLY A 223 12.51 -7.19 -11.61
C GLY A 223 12.96 -5.86 -12.24
N SER A 224 12.08 -4.85 -12.32
CA SER A 224 12.42 -3.57 -12.95
C SER A 224 11.64 -2.38 -12.40
N TYR A 225 12.31 -1.23 -12.33
CA TYR A 225 11.69 0.03 -11.95
C TYR A 225 10.68 0.49 -13.02
N ARG A 226 9.50 0.92 -12.56
CA ARG A 226 8.41 1.47 -13.39
C ARG A 226 8.51 2.99 -13.62
N VAL A 227 9.69 3.57 -13.44
CA VAL A 227 9.90 5.00 -13.72
C VAL A 227 9.75 5.24 -15.23
N PRO A 228 9.05 6.30 -15.67
CA PRO A 228 8.68 6.46 -17.07
C PRO A 228 9.90 6.61 -18.00
N ARG A 229 11.02 7.15 -17.48
CA ARG A 229 12.26 7.31 -18.25
C ARG A 229 12.83 5.98 -18.76
N ASN A 230 12.52 4.86 -18.11
CA ASN A 230 12.92 3.53 -18.57
C ASN A 230 12.22 3.11 -19.88
N TYR A 231 11.16 3.81 -20.26
CA TYR A 231 10.35 3.54 -21.45
C TYR A 231 10.47 4.65 -22.49
N ASP A 232 11.29 5.66 -22.23
CA ASP A 232 11.59 6.72 -23.19
C ASP A 232 12.85 6.35 -24.00
N THR A 233 13.02 6.98 -25.17
CA THR A 233 14.30 7.02 -25.89
C THR A 233 14.91 8.42 -25.79
N ASP A 234 16.06 8.64 -26.43
CA ASP A 234 16.69 9.97 -26.48
C ASP A 234 15.83 10.99 -27.21
N ASP A 235 15.15 10.56 -28.27
CA ASP A 235 14.29 11.44 -29.09
C ASP A 235 12.79 11.36 -28.73
N ASP A 236 12.39 10.41 -27.88
CA ASP A 236 10.99 10.15 -27.57
C ASP A 236 10.74 9.99 -26.07
N ALA A 237 10.26 11.08 -25.46
CA ALA A 237 9.82 11.13 -24.07
C ALA A 237 8.32 10.84 -23.87
N SER A 238 7.71 10.06 -24.75
CA SER A 238 6.26 9.81 -24.75
C SER A 238 5.75 9.13 -23.47
N ALA A 239 6.52 8.25 -22.83
CA ALA A 239 6.10 7.62 -21.59
C ALA A 239 6.06 8.62 -20.43
N SER A 240 7.13 9.43 -20.30
CA SER A 240 7.16 10.51 -19.30
C SER A 240 6.07 11.55 -19.53
N LYS A 241 5.85 11.97 -20.78
CA LYS A 241 4.80 12.93 -21.15
C LYS A 241 3.40 12.37 -20.89
N ALA A 242 3.17 11.09 -21.21
CA ALA A 242 1.88 10.44 -20.97
C ALA A 242 1.57 10.36 -19.48
N LEU A 243 2.50 9.85 -18.66
CA LEU A 243 2.30 9.77 -17.22
C LEU A 243 2.02 11.16 -16.62
N ALA A 244 2.86 12.16 -16.93
CA ALA A 244 2.68 13.52 -16.43
C ALA A 244 1.32 14.11 -16.82
N LYS A 245 0.90 13.94 -18.07
CA LYS A 245 -0.41 14.39 -18.57
C LYS A 245 -1.58 13.76 -17.79
N PHE A 246 -1.53 12.46 -17.55
CA PHE A 246 -2.64 11.76 -16.89
C PHE A 246 -2.66 12.02 -15.38
N ILE A 247 -1.51 12.16 -14.73
CA ILE A 247 -1.43 12.57 -13.33
C ILE A 247 -1.93 14.01 -13.14
N ASP A 248 -1.55 14.95 -14.02
CA ASP A 248 -2.12 16.31 -14.02
C ASP A 248 -3.65 16.29 -14.17
N ALA A 249 -4.17 15.48 -15.10
CA ALA A 249 -5.62 15.32 -15.27
C ALA A 249 -6.29 14.79 -13.99
N LYS A 250 -5.71 13.79 -13.32
CA LYS A 250 -6.21 13.27 -12.05
C LYS A 250 -6.21 14.34 -10.96
N HIS A 251 -5.17 15.17 -10.88
CA HIS A 251 -5.12 16.28 -9.92
C HIS A 251 -6.22 17.31 -10.20
N ARG A 252 -6.43 17.70 -11.47
CA ARG A 252 -7.52 18.61 -11.84
C ARG A 252 -8.91 18.03 -11.56
N LEU A 253 -9.07 16.71 -11.65
CA LEU A 253 -10.29 15.99 -11.33
C LEU A 253 -10.44 15.67 -9.84
N SER A 254 -9.45 15.93 -9.00
CA SER A 254 -9.48 15.56 -7.58
C SER A 254 -10.72 16.09 -6.83
N PRO A 255 -11.21 17.33 -7.05
CA PRO A 255 -12.46 17.78 -6.43
C PRO A 255 -13.66 16.90 -6.78
N TYR A 256 -13.77 16.46 -8.04
CA TYR A 256 -14.82 15.56 -8.49
C TYR A 256 -14.64 14.16 -7.90
N ILE A 257 -13.44 13.58 -7.97
CA ILE A 257 -13.13 12.25 -7.43
C ILE A 257 -13.45 12.21 -5.93
N TYR A 258 -13.03 13.21 -5.17
CA TYR A 258 -13.32 13.30 -3.74
C TYR A 258 -14.80 13.50 -3.44
N ALA A 259 -15.54 14.25 -4.27
CA ALA A 259 -16.98 14.34 -4.15
C ALA A 259 -17.68 12.99 -4.42
N THR A 260 -17.20 12.20 -5.39
CA THR A 260 -17.74 10.86 -5.67
C THR A 260 -17.53 9.92 -4.49
N VAL A 261 -16.35 9.96 -3.86
CA VAL A 261 -16.07 9.16 -2.65
C VAL A 261 -17.04 9.48 -1.52
N ARG A 262 -17.47 10.74 -1.38
CA ARG A 262 -18.46 11.15 -0.35
C ARG A 262 -19.85 10.55 -0.55
N ILE A 263 -20.16 10.05 -1.74
CA ILE A 263 -21.47 9.44 -2.09
C ILE A 263 -21.46 7.93 -1.79
N LEU A 264 -20.28 7.32 -1.61
CA LEU A 264 -20.20 5.90 -1.25
C LEU A 264 -20.88 5.65 0.11
N PRO A 265 -21.73 4.62 0.22
CA PRO A 265 -22.33 4.25 1.51
C PRO A 265 -21.23 3.97 2.53
N SER A 266 -21.47 4.35 3.79
CA SER A 266 -20.56 4.01 4.91
C SER A 266 -20.39 2.49 5.12
N SER A 267 -21.20 1.66 4.47
CA SER A 267 -21.05 0.20 4.45
C SER A 267 -20.09 -0.34 3.37
N VAL A 268 -19.71 0.48 2.39
CA VAL A 268 -18.80 0.15 1.26
C VAL A 268 -17.38 0.69 1.52
N CYS A 269 -17.25 1.53 2.55
CA CYS A 269 -16.05 2.26 2.89
C CYS A 269 -15.82 2.10 4.39
N LEU A 270 -14.81 1.32 4.80
CA LEU A 270 -14.38 1.25 6.21
C LEU A 270 -13.95 2.62 6.76
N HIS A 271 -13.75 3.60 5.87
CA HIS A 271 -13.52 4.99 6.23
C HIS A 271 -14.82 5.76 6.30
N LYS A 272 -15.14 6.39 7.44
CA LYS A 272 -15.94 7.61 7.37
C LYS A 272 -15.05 8.74 6.85
N ARG A 273 -15.59 9.47 5.88
CA ARG A 273 -15.35 10.87 5.46
C ARG A 273 -13.96 11.49 5.70
N PRO A 274 -13.02 11.37 4.76
CA PRO A 274 -11.81 12.16 4.86
C PRO A 274 -12.00 13.63 4.42
N ASP A 275 -11.50 14.57 5.22
CA ASP A 275 -11.42 16.01 4.91
C ASP A 275 -9.99 16.38 4.49
N TRP A 276 -9.55 15.91 3.33
CA TRP A 276 -8.25 16.32 2.78
C TRP A 276 -8.31 17.78 2.31
N LYS A 277 -7.61 18.68 3.01
CA LYS A 277 -7.37 20.04 2.50
C LYS A 277 -6.34 19.96 1.37
N ILE A 278 -6.81 20.05 0.13
CA ILE A 278 -5.94 20.23 -1.06
C ILE A 278 -5.20 21.57 -0.89
N ARG A 279 -3.92 21.54 -0.50
CA ARG A 279 -3.04 22.70 -0.63
C ARG A 279 -2.49 22.70 -2.06
N SER A 280 -2.96 23.63 -2.88
CA SER A 280 -2.32 23.93 -4.15
C SER A 280 -0.93 24.50 -3.86
N VAL A 281 0.12 23.82 -4.32
CA VAL A 281 1.45 24.43 -4.39
C VAL A 281 1.44 25.32 -5.62
N GLY A 282 0.94 26.55 -5.43
CA GLY A 282 0.97 27.61 -6.43
C GLY A 282 2.42 27.96 -6.77
N ASN A 283 2.74 27.85 -8.06
CA ASN A 283 4.01 28.19 -8.67
C ASN A 283 4.40 29.65 -8.35
N ARG A 284 5.31 29.88 -7.41
CA ARG A 284 5.92 31.21 -7.20
C ARG A 284 7.04 31.37 -8.22
N SER A 285 6.72 31.88 -9.41
CA SER A 285 7.73 32.52 -10.26
C SER A 285 7.74 34.01 -9.94
N SER A 286 8.89 34.46 -9.45
CA SER A 286 9.22 35.85 -9.19
C SER A 286 9.31 36.63 -10.50
N ARG A 287 8.45 37.64 -10.65
CA ARG A 287 8.66 38.75 -11.59
C ARG A 287 8.20 40.05 -10.93
N ASP A 288 8.98 40.52 -9.96
CA ASP A 288 9.04 41.94 -9.65
C ASP A 288 10.23 42.54 -10.41
N ARG A 289 9.93 43.32 -11.46
CA ARG A 289 10.81 44.38 -11.95
C ARG A 289 9.98 45.62 -12.21
N HIS A 290 10.49 46.71 -11.63
CA HIS A 290 10.02 48.09 -11.69
C HIS A 290 9.62 48.60 -13.08
N SER A 291 8.61 49.47 -13.13
CA SER A 291 8.73 50.88 -13.52
C SER A 291 7.35 51.50 -13.76
N GLY A 292 7.14 52.76 -13.37
CA GLY A 292 6.00 53.57 -13.87
C GLY A 292 5.31 54.43 -12.82
N SER A 293 5.77 55.67 -12.72
CA SER A 293 5.24 56.83 -12.00
C SER A 293 3.76 57.20 -12.28
N THR A 294 3.01 57.49 -11.20
CA THR A 294 2.01 58.58 -10.89
C THR A 294 1.27 59.37 -12.00
N PRO A 295 0.16 60.12 -11.72
CA PRO A 295 -0.60 60.34 -10.46
C PRO A 295 -2.16 60.43 -10.56
N HIS A 296 -2.81 60.52 -9.37
CA HIS A 296 -4.06 61.22 -8.96
C HIS A 296 -5.35 61.09 -9.80
N TYR A 297 -6.54 60.87 -9.21
CA TYR A 297 -7.29 61.81 -8.36
C TYR A 297 -8.38 61.12 -7.52
N ALA A 298 -8.65 61.75 -6.35
CA ALA A 298 -9.86 61.79 -5.50
C ALA A 298 -10.57 60.48 -5.14
#